data_AF-A0A3R7G6H0-F1
#
_entry.id   AF-A0A3R7G6H0-F1
#
_cell.length_a   1.000
_cell.length_b   1.000
_cell.length_c   1.000
_cell.angle_alpha   90.00
_cell.angle_beta   90.00
_cell.angle_gamma   90.00
#
_symmetry.space_group_name_H-M   'P 1'
#
loop_
_entity.id
_entity.type
_entity.pdbx_description
1 polymer ?
#
loop_
_entity_poly.entity_id
_entity_poly.type
_entity_poly.pdbx_seq_one_letter_code
_entity_poly.pdbx_strand_id
1 'polypeptide(L)'
;MIERLNDSEYYRILSSDRRRTTLEVLTEQTDPVELESLAREVATRENDGDAVTEEIVNQVACTLHHIHLPKMADFGVVDYHANATRIESYS
;
A
#
# COMPACT_ATOMS: atom_id res chain seq x y z
N MET A 1 -20.42 8.10 10.59
CA MET A 1 -20.81 6.71 10.31
C MET A 1 -19.72 6.16 9.41
N ILE A 2 -18.81 5.35 9.93
CA ILE A 2 -17.74 4.73 9.13
C ILE A 2 -18.41 3.56 8.40
N GLU A 3 -18.61 3.67 7.10
CA GLU A 3 -19.09 2.56 6.28
C GLU A 3 -18.04 1.45 6.31
N ARG A 4 -18.35 0.36 7.01
CA ARG A 4 -17.54 -0.86 6.98
C ARG A 4 -17.66 -1.46 5.58
N LEU A 5 -16.54 -1.65 4.92
CA LEU A 5 -16.45 -2.32 3.62
C LEU A 5 -17.27 -3.61 3.59
N ASN A 6 -18.05 -3.80 2.52
CA ASN A 6 -18.76 -5.04 2.25
C ASN A 6 -17.78 -6.14 1.78
N ASP A 7 -18.10 -7.41 2.04
CA ASP A 7 -17.24 -8.56 1.73
C ASP A 7 -16.76 -8.59 0.28
N SER A 8 -17.60 -8.13 -0.67
CA SER A 8 -17.26 -8.06 -2.10
C SER A 8 -16.22 -6.99 -2.46
N GLU A 9 -16.12 -5.91 -1.69
CA GLU A 9 -15.14 -4.85 -1.87
C GLU A 9 -13.83 -5.20 -1.18
N TYR A 10 -13.91 -5.81 0.00
CA TYR A 10 -12.77 -6.49 0.63
C TYR A 10 -12.17 -7.51 -0.33
N TYR A 11 -12.98 -8.37 -0.95
CA TYR A 11 -12.52 -9.36 -1.92
C TYR A 11 -11.84 -8.72 -3.14
N ARG A 12 -12.26 -7.50 -3.53
CA ARG A 12 -11.67 -6.74 -4.63
C ARG A 12 -10.32 -6.14 -4.25
N ILE A 13 -10.16 -5.64 -3.01
CA ILE A 13 -8.84 -5.23 -2.50
C ILE A 13 -7.90 -6.42 -2.50
N LEU A 14 -8.38 -7.53 -1.94
CA LEU A 14 -7.69 -8.81 -1.87
C LEU A 14 -7.43 -9.41 -3.27
N SER A 15 -8.12 -9.03 -4.34
CA SER A 15 -7.84 -9.61 -5.67
C SER A 15 -6.49 -9.18 -6.29
N SER A 16 -5.78 -8.22 -5.68
CA SER A 16 -4.47 -7.76 -6.13
C SER A 16 -3.44 -8.11 -5.07
N ASP A 17 -2.48 -8.96 -5.45
CA ASP A 17 -1.41 -9.39 -4.55
C ASP A 17 -0.64 -8.19 -4.00
N ARG A 18 -0.30 -7.22 -4.86
CA ARG A 18 0.34 -5.97 -4.44
C ARG A 18 -0.43 -5.18 -3.38
N ARG A 19 -1.77 -5.11 -3.46
CA ARG A 19 -2.57 -4.43 -2.42
C ARG A 19 -2.55 -5.19 -1.09
N ARG A 20 -2.59 -6.53 -1.14
CA ARG A 20 -2.42 -7.35 0.07
C ARG A 20 -1.06 -7.10 0.70
N THR A 21 0.00 -7.23 -0.08
CA THR A 21 1.37 -6.98 0.38
C THR A 21 1.52 -5.58 0.95
N THR A 22 0.91 -4.57 0.32
CA THR A 22 0.93 -3.19 0.83
C THR A 22 0.26 -3.09 2.20
N LEU A 23 -0.91 -3.72 2.39
CA LEU A 23 -1.59 -3.72 3.69
C LEU A 23 -0.79 -4.48 4.74
N GLU A 24 -0.25 -5.64 4.42
CA GLU A 24 0.60 -6.43 5.33
C GLU A 24 1.80 -5.59 5.79
N VAL A 25 2.48 -4.93 4.86
CA VAL A 25 3.59 -4.02 5.17
C VAL A 25 3.15 -2.89 6.10
N LEU A 26 2.00 -2.25 5.82
CA LEU A 26 1.50 -1.16 6.66
C LEU A 26 1.11 -1.63 8.07
N THR A 27 0.55 -2.83 8.22
CA THR A 27 0.19 -3.37 9.54
C THR A 27 1.39 -3.68 10.44
N GLU A 28 2.58 -3.79 9.86
CA GLU A 28 3.82 -4.06 10.59
C GLU A 28 4.64 -2.80 10.88
N GLN A 29 4.29 -1.67 10.25
CA GLN A 29 4.97 -0.40 10.42
C GLN A 29 4.22 0.51 11.39
N THR A 30 4.95 1.45 12.00
CA THR A 30 4.34 2.50 12.82
C THR A 30 4.01 3.68 11.91
N ASP A 31 2.74 4.09 11.91
CA ASP A 31 2.30 5.25 11.16
C ASP A 31 2.89 6.57 11.73
N PRO A 32 3.14 7.57 10.87
CA PRO A 32 2.97 7.57 9.43
C PRO A 32 4.13 6.93 8.66
N VAL A 33 3.82 6.29 7.53
CA VAL A 33 4.80 5.66 6.64
C VAL A 33 5.08 6.54 5.41
N GLU A 34 6.36 6.66 5.02
CA GLU A 34 6.76 7.33 3.77
C GLU A 34 6.58 6.41 2.55
N LEU A 35 6.16 6.97 1.42
CA LEU A 35 5.92 6.20 0.20
C LEU A 35 7.14 5.41 -0.27
N GLU A 36 8.35 5.98 -0.18
CA GLU A 36 9.57 5.32 -0.64
C GLU A 36 9.91 4.11 0.24
N SER A 37 9.80 4.24 1.56
CA SER A 37 9.97 3.12 2.50
C SER A 37 8.92 2.04 2.28
N LEU A 38 7.66 2.42 2.10
CA LEU A 38 6.59 1.48 1.77
C LEU A 38 6.87 0.74 0.47
N ALA A 39 7.30 1.45 -0.58
CA ALA A 39 7.62 0.88 -1.87
C ALA A 39 8.79 -0.10 -1.80
N ARG A 40 9.82 0.21 -1.01
CA ARG A 40 10.99 -0.67 -0.81
C ARG A 40 10.61 -1.98 -0.12
N GLU A 41 9.79 -1.91 0.93
CA GLU A 41 9.33 -3.11 1.65
C GLU A 41 8.39 -3.96 0.78
N VAL A 42 7.47 -3.32 0.05
CA VAL A 42 6.60 -4.03 -0.91
C VAL A 42 7.43 -4.69 -2.00
N ALA A 43 8.39 -3.96 -2.59
CA ALA A 43 9.26 -4.51 -3.63
C ALA A 43 10.06 -5.71 -3.13
N THR A 44 10.63 -5.62 -1.92
CA THR A 44 11.39 -6.72 -1.30
C THR A 44 10.50 -7.95 -1.11
N ARG A 45 9.27 -7.78 -0.61
CA ARG A 45 8.31 -8.88 -0.43
C ARG A 45 7.86 -9.54 -1.73
N GLU A 46 7.65 -8.75 -2.77
CA GLU A 46 7.26 -9.26 -4.09
C GLU A 46 8.40 -10.00 -4.81
N ASN A 47 9.64 -9.79 -4.37
CA ASN A 47 10.84 -10.49 -4.86
C ASN A 47 11.33 -11.53 -3.83
N ASP A 48 10.43 -12.11 -3.03
CA ASP A 48 10.72 -13.19 -2.07
C ASP A 48 11.85 -12.87 -1.06
N GLY A 49 12.06 -11.59 -0.74
CA GLY A 49 13.08 -11.13 0.20
C GLY A 49 14.46 -10.86 -0.41
N ASP A 50 14.61 -10.97 -1.73
CA ASP A 50 15.85 -10.66 -2.42
C ASP A 50 16.17 -9.16 -2.42
N ALA A 51 17.46 -8.83 -2.59
CA ALA A 51 17.91 -7.45 -2.70
C ALA A 51 17.33 -6.80 -3.96
N VAL A 52 16.50 -5.77 -3.78
CA VAL A 52 15.89 -5.00 -4.87
C VAL A 52 16.73 -3.79 -5.28
N THR A 53 16.72 -3.46 -6.57
CA THR A 53 17.38 -2.26 -7.07
C THR A 53 16.51 -1.02 -6.86
N GLU A 54 17.14 0.16 -6.82
CA GLU A 54 16.42 1.44 -6.74
C GLU A 54 15.45 1.65 -7.92
N GLU A 55 15.74 1.08 -9.09
CA GLU A 55 14.82 1.13 -10.24
C GLU A 55 13.52 0.38 -9.97
N ILE A 56 13.60 -0.82 -9.36
CA ILE A 56 12.43 -1.60 -8.97
C ILE A 56 11.63 -0.86 -7.89
N VAL A 57 12.32 -0.31 -6.88
CA VAL A 57 11.67 0.47 -5.81
C VAL A 57 10.90 1.67 -6.39
N ASN A 58 11.52 2.43 -7.29
CA ASN A 58 10.87 3.57 -7.96
C ASN A 58 9.67 3.14 -8.81
N GLN A 59 9.77 2.03 -9.55
CA GLN A 59 8.66 1.46 -10.31
C GLN A 59 7.47 1.11 -9.40
N VAL A 60 7.76 0.48 -8.25
CA VAL A 60 6.76 0.14 -7.23
C VAL A 60 6.16 1.40 -6.65
N ALA A 61 6.96 2.39 -6.26
CA ALA A 61 6.49 3.67 -5.70
C ALA A 61 5.54 4.39 -6.66
N CYS A 62 5.90 4.51 -7.94
CA CYS A 62 5.03 5.08 -8.98
C CYS A 62 3.71 4.33 -9.09
N THR A 63 3.76 3.00 -9.08
CA THR A 63 2.58 2.16 -9.22
C THR A 63 1.67 2.25 -7.98
N LEU A 64 2.26 2.27 -6.78
CA LEU A 64 1.54 2.50 -5.53
C LEU A 64 0.86 3.86 -5.52
N HIS A 65 1.60 4.92 -5.85
CA HIS A 65 1.10 6.29 -5.87
C HIS A 65 -0.06 6.50 -6.85
N HIS A 66 0.07 6.00 -8.08
CA HIS A 66 -0.90 6.30 -9.15
C HIS A 66 -2.07 5.33 -9.23
N ILE A 67 -1.92 4.09 -8.74
CA ILE A 67 -2.91 3.02 -8.97
C ILE A 67 -3.45 2.46 -7.67
N HIS A 68 -2.58 2.06 -6.73
CA HIS A 68 -3.01 1.27 -5.59
C HIS A 68 -3.48 2.12 -4.42
N LEU A 69 -2.67 3.07 -3.95
CA LEU A 69 -2.98 3.89 -2.78
C LEU A 69 -4.24 4.74 -2.97
N PRO A 70 -4.49 5.40 -4.13
CA PRO A 70 -5.76 6.12 -4.35
C PRO A 70 -6.97 5.19 -4.24
N LYS A 71 -6.93 4.02 -4.87
CA LYS A 71 -8.03 3.05 -4.81
C LYS A 71 -8.22 2.51 -3.39
N MET A 72 -7.14 2.23 -2.67
CA MET A 72 -7.19 1.77 -1.29
C MET A 72 -7.77 2.83 -0.36
N ALA A 73 -7.46 4.11 -0.60
CA ALA A 73 -8.06 5.24 0.12
C ALA A 73 -9.55 5.41 -0.21
N ASP A 74 -9.96 5.22 -1.47
CA ASP A 74 -11.38 5.23 -1.86
C ASP A 74 -12.19 4.14 -1.14
N PHE A 75 -11.56 3.01 -0.82
CA PHE A 75 -12.15 1.96 0.00
C PHE A 75 -12.00 2.20 1.51
N GLY A 76 -11.31 3.26 1.94
CA GLY A 76 -11.12 3.57 3.36
C GLY A 76 -10.27 2.56 4.13
N VAL A 77 -9.38 1.81 3.45
CA VAL A 77 -8.42 0.92 4.14
C VAL A 77 -7.12 1.61 4.52
N VAL A 78 -6.80 2.75 3.90
CA VAL A 78 -5.64 3.59 4.21
C VAL A 78 -6.06 5.05 4.12
N ASP A 79 -5.43 5.93 4.90
CA ASP A 79 -5.43 7.36 4.61
C ASP A 79 -4.19 7.69 3.78
N TYR A 80 -4.41 8.19 2.57
CA TYR A 80 -3.33 8.52 1.65
C TYR A 80 -3.31 10.00 1.29
N HIS A 81 -2.26 10.70 1.70
CA HIS A 81 -2.05 12.10 1.36
C HIS A 81 -1.07 12.24 0.19
N ALA A 82 -1.57 12.22 -1.04
CA ALA A 82 -0.76 12.31 -2.26
C ALA A 82 0.19 13.53 -2.30
N ASN A 83 -0.21 14.67 -1.74
CA ASN A 83 0.62 15.89 -1.71
C ASN A 83 1.79 15.82 -0.72
N ALA A 84 1.67 14.98 0.31
CA ALA A 84 2.67 14.82 1.36
C ALA A 84 3.42 13.48 1.27
N THR A 85 3.02 12.59 0.36
CA THR A 85 3.55 11.23 0.20
C THR A 85 3.53 10.41 1.50
N ARG A 86 2.54 10.68 2.35
CA ARG A 86 2.38 10.12 3.69
C ARG A 86 1.19 9.16 3.71
N ILE A 87 1.39 7.99 4.30
CA ILE A 87 0.39 6.93 4.41
C ILE A 87 0.13 6.63 5.88
N GLU A 88 -1.14 6.48 6.25
CA GLU A 88 -1.58 5.99 7.57
C GLU A 88 -2.54 4.80 7.38
N SER A 89 -2.45 3.80 8.26
CA SER A 89 -3.32 2.62 8.26
C SER A 89 -4.48 2.81 9.23
N TYR A 90 -5.68 2.37 8.83
CA TYR A 90 -6.81 2.29 9.75
C TYR A 90 -6.75 0.94 10.51
N SER A 91 -6.24 0.97 11.74
CA SER A 91 -6.28 -0.20 12.65
C SER A 91 -7.63 -0.41 13.33
#